data_AF-A0A9E3LIZ7-F1
#
_entry.id   AF-A0A9E3LIZ7-F1
#
_cell.length_a   1.000
_cell.length_b   1.000
_cell.length_c   1.000
_cell.angle_alpha   90.00
_cell.angle_beta   90.00
_cell.angle_gamma   90.00
#
_symmetry.space_group_name_H-M   'P 1'
#
loop_
_entity.id
_entity.type
_entity.pdbx_description
1 polymer ?
#
loop_
_entity_poly.entity_id
_entity_poly.type
_entity_poly.pdbx_seq_one_letter_code
_entity_poly.pdbx_strand_id
1 'polypeptide(L)' 'MTAVEQTPETGVAPSTFRDALQLRVQEAQTSLAAAEALGDPLLAQIAEADLADLRALAARNDITLP' A
#
# COMPACT_ATOMS: atom_id res chain seq x y z
N MET A 1 16.76 17.30 26.18
CA MET A 1 15.66 16.50 25.60
C MET A 1 15.20 17.25 24.37
N THR A 2 15.70 16.88 23.19
CA THR A 2 15.34 17.58 21.95
C THR A 2 14.10 16.90 21.41
N ALA A 3 12.98 17.64 21.39
CA ALA A 3 11.80 17.21 20.67
C ALA A 3 12.17 17.09 19.19
N VAL A 4 12.05 15.89 18.63
CA VAL A 4 12.04 15.74 17.17
C VAL A 4 10.67 16.26 16.75
N GLU A 5 10.60 17.54 16.40
CA GLU A 5 9.51 18.05 15.57
C GLU A 5 9.55 17.23 14.28
N GLN A 6 8.68 16.22 14.22
CA GLN A 6 8.31 15.64 12.95
C GLN A 6 7.51 16.72 12.23
N THR A 7 8.20 17.55 11.44
CA THR A 7 7.54 18.31 10.40
C THR A 7 6.78 17.30 9.53
N PRO A 8 5.46 17.44 9.36
CA PRO A 8 4.78 16.72 8.32
C PRO A 8 5.29 17.32 7.00
N GLU A 9 6.36 16.77 6.45
CA GLU A 9 6.75 16.97 5.06
C GLU A 9 5.78 16.20 4.15
N THR A 10 4.48 16.32 4.39
CA THR A 10 3.43 15.69 3.58
C THR A 10 3.03 16.64 2.47
N GLY A 11 4.03 16.92 1.63
CA GLY A 11 3.88 17.38 0.27
C GLY A 11 4.63 16.42 -0.65
N VAL A 12 4.51 15.10 -0.44
CA VAL A 12 4.96 14.13 -1.44
C VAL A 12 4.23 14.50 -2.72
N ALA A 13 4.98 14.94 -3.73
CA ALA A 13 4.39 15.31 -5.01
C ALA A 13 3.43 14.19 -5.44
N PRO A 14 2.20 14.50 -5.91
CA PRO A 14 1.20 13.48 -6.20
C PRO A 14 1.69 12.35 -7.11
N SER A 15 2.68 12.63 -7.98
CA SER A 15 3.41 11.64 -8.76
C SER A 15 4.16 10.63 -7.88
N THR A 16 5.00 11.08 -6.95
CA THR A 16 5.78 10.19 -6.07
C THR A 16 4.91 9.39 -5.12
N PHE A 17 3.81 9.98 -4.61
CA PHE A 17 2.86 9.26 -3.76
C PHE A 17 2.08 8.22 -4.56
N ARG A 18 1.62 8.57 -5.77
CA ARG A 18 0.97 7.63 -6.69
C ARG A 18 1.90 6.47 -7.06
N ASP A 19 3.14 6.75 -7.42
CA ASP A 19 4.11 5.74 -7.82
C ASP A 19 4.42 4.79 -6.66
N ALA A 20 4.61 5.33 -5.45
CA ALA A 20 4.79 4.54 -4.24
C ALA A 20 3.55 3.67 -3.94
N LEU A 21 2.34 4.22 -4.10
CA LEU A 21 1.11 3.49 -3.88
C LEU A 21 0.92 2.36 -4.90
N GLN A 22 1.21 2.62 -6.17
CA GLN A 22 1.18 1.61 -7.24
C GLN A 22 2.17 0.47 -6.97
N LEU A 23 3.39 0.80 -6.54
CA LEU A 23 4.39 -0.21 -6.16
C LEU A 23 3.88 -1.09 -5.01
N ARG A 24 3.31 -0.49 -3.96
CA ARG A 24 2.74 -1.24 -2.83
C ARG A 24 1.60 -2.16 -3.23
N VAL A 25 0.72 -1.68 -4.12
CA VAL A 25 -0.37 -2.52 -4.67
C VAL A 25 0.19 -3.70 -5.45
N GLN A 26 1.23 -3.50 -6.26
CA GLN A 26 1.88 -4.56 -7.01
C GLN A 26 2.58 -5.57 -6.09
N GLU A 27 3.23 -5.11 -5.02
CA GLU A 27 3.82 -5.97 -3.98
C GLU A 27 2.75 -6.84 -3.32
N ALA A 28 1.65 -6.24 -2.86
CA ALA A 28 0.58 -6.96 -2.18
C ALA A 28 -0.15 -7.95 -3.11
N GLN A 29 -0.33 -7.63 -4.40
CA GLN A 29 -0.83 -8.58 -5.41
C GLN A 29 0.11 -9.77 -5.59
N THR A 30 1.43 -9.51 -5.63
CA THR A 30 2.43 -10.55 -5.76
C THR A 30 2.45 -11.45 -4.52
N SER A 31 2.34 -10.87 -3.33
CA SER A 31 2.24 -11.61 -2.06
C SER A 31 0.99 -12.46 -2.00
N LEU A 32 -0.16 -11.97 -2.48
CA LEU A 32 -1.39 -12.75 -2.56
C LEU A 32 -1.21 -13.96 -3.50
N ALA A 33 -0.70 -13.75 -4.72
CA ALA A 33 -0.46 -14.84 -5.65
C ALA A 33 0.53 -15.88 -5.11
N ALA A 34 1.57 -15.43 -4.38
CA ALA A 34 2.51 -16.32 -3.72
C ALA A 34 1.84 -17.11 -2.58
N ALA A 35 0.99 -16.46 -1.77
CA ALA A 35 0.24 -17.10 -0.70
C ALA A 35 -0.72 -18.18 -1.23
N GLU A 36 -1.45 -17.88 -2.30
CA GLU A 36 -2.32 -18.82 -2.99
C GLU A 36 -1.53 -20.01 -3.56
N ALA A 37 -0.38 -19.75 -4.19
CA ALA A 37 0.49 -20.80 -4.73
C ALA A 37 1.07 -21.72 -3.63
N LEU A 38 1.34 -21.18 -2.46
CA LEU A 38 1.80 -21.93 -1.28
C LEU A 38 0.64 -22.62 -0.53
N GLY A 39 -0.60 -22.27 -0.84
CA GLY A 39 -1.78 -22.74 -0.11
C GLY A 39 -1.82 -22.25 1.33
N ASP A 40 -1.27 -21.06 1.62
CA ASP A 40 -1.29 -20.43 2.94
C ASP A 40 -2.49 -19.47 3.06
N PRO A 41 -3.60 -19.89 3.71
CA PRO A 41 -4.80 -19.08 3.80
C PRO A 41 -4.65 -17.88 4.74
N LEU A 42 -3.70 -17.91 5.68
CA LEU A 42 -3.47 -16.78 6.58
C LEU A 42 -2.72 -15.68 5.82
N LEU A 43 -1.69 -16.05 5.06
CA LEU A 43 -0.94 -15.11 4.25
C LEU A 43 -1.81 -14.48 3.15
N ALA A 44 -2.70 -15.27 2.54
CA ALA A 44 -3.65 -14.76 1.54
C ALA A 44 -4.60 -13.72 2.15
N GLN A 45 -5.17 -14.00 3.33
CA GLN A 45 -6.04 -13.05 4.03
C GLN A 45 -5.31 -11.74 4.41
N ILE A 46 -4.04 -11.82 4.82
CA ILE A 46 -3.23 -10.64 5.12
C ILE A 46 -3.01 -9.80 3.86
N ALA A 47 -2.63 -10.44 2.75
CA ALA A 47 -2.41 -9.76 1.48
C ALA A 47 -3.70 -9.14 0.91
N GLU A 48 -4.85 -9.80 1.06
CA GLU A 48 -6.16 -9.26 0.69
C GLU A 48 -6.55 -8.03 1.52
N ALA A 49 -6.35 -8.09 2.84
CA ALA A 49 -6.60 -6.95 3.73
C ALA A 49 -5.72 -5.76 3.38
N ASP A 50 -4.43 -5.99 3.13
CA ASP A 50 -3.49 -4.95 2.69
C ASP A 50 -3.91 -4.33 1.35
N LEU A 51 -4.34 -5.15 0.38
CA LEU A 51 -4.89 -4.64 -0.89
C LEU A 51 -6.16 -3.80 -0.70
N ALA A 52 -7.04 -4.19 0.23
CA ALA A 52 -8.25 -3.41 0.54
C ALA A 52 -7.89 -2.05 1.15
N ASP A 53 -6.92 -2.02 2.05
CA ASP A 53 -6.43 -0.78 2.68
C ASP A 53 -5.74 0.14 1.66
N LEU A 54 -4.91 -0.42 0.77
CA LEU A 54 -4.25 0.35 -0.30
C LEU A 54 -5.26 0.91 -1.31
N ARG A 55 -6.32 0.16 -1.64
CA ARG A 55 -7.43 0.65 -2.49
C ARG A 55 -8.24 1.75 -1.80
N ALA A 56 -8.51 1.60 -0.51
CA ALA A 56 -9.19 2.64 0.27
C ALA A 56 -8.33 3.93 0.33
N LEU A 57 -7.01 3.78 0.50
CA LEU A 57 -6.07 4.88 0.46
C LEU A 57 -6.03 5.55 -0.93
N ALA A 58 -6.04 4.78 -2.01
CA ALA A 58 -6.11 5.31 -3.38
C ALA A 58 -7.40 6.09 -3.63
N ALA A 59 -8.54 5.53 -3.23
CA ALA A 59 -9.85 6.17 -3.39
C ALA A 59 -9.94 7.49 -2.62
N ARG A 60 -9.39 7.56 -1.40
CA ARG A 60 -9.34 8.80 -0.60
C ARG A 60 -8.49 9.90 -1.22
N ASN A 61 -7.58 9.56 -2.13
CA ASN A 61 -6.64 10.50 -2.77
C ASN A 61 -6.90 10.67 -4.27
N ASP A 62 -8.05 10.21 -4.79
CA ASP A 62 -8.41 10.25 -6.22
C ASP A 62 -7.33 9.65 -7.15
N ILE A 63 -6.70 8.55 -6.70
CA ILE A 63 -5.68 7.84 -7.47
C ILE A 63 -6.29 6.61 -8.14
N THR A 64 -6.20 6.55 -9.47
CA THR A 64 -6.54 5.35 -10.23
C THR A 64 -5.40 4.33 -10.11
N LEU A 65 -5.70 3.17 -9.54
CA LEU A 65 -4.80 2.02 -9.48
C LEU A 65 -4.91 1.16 -10.75
N PRO A 66 -3.81 0.48 -11.16
CA PRO A 66 -3.82 -0.48 -12.25
C PRO A 66 -4.57 -1.78 -11.92
#